data_AF-A0A6S7JEX3-F1
#
_entry.id   AF-A0A6S7JEX3-F1
#
_cell.length_a   1.000
_cell.length_b   1.000
_cell.length_c   1.000
_cell.angle_alpha   90.00
_cell.angle_beta   90.00
_cell.angle_gamma   90.00
#
_symmetry.space_group_name_H-M   'P 1'
#
loop_
_entity.id
_entity.type
_entity.pdbx_description
1 polymer ?
#
loop_
_entity_poly.entity_id
_entity_poly.type
_entity_poly.pdbx_seq_one_letter_code
_entity_poly.pdbx_strand_id
1 'polypeptide(L)'
;CDSSCDLNRDSNRGCEDGSQDKCCDKECLGGCTRADSPHHCNACQHFRIGNGSCVATCPPGLKEVEKFICKEECPDDVGLEVNGKCYKKCPVGYRENGKKCDKCDNCARVCIAPKSGIFEPPIQKIKTLSDSAKLKGCEILNGNLEIEMRNVP
;
A
#
# COMPACT_ATOMS: atom_id res chain seq x y z
N CYS A 1 -13.86 -27.46 2.00
CA CYS A 1 -14.96 -26.60 1.55
C CYS A 1 -14.35 -25.26 1.19
N ASP A 2 -14.67 -24.71 0.02
CA ASP A 2 -14.33 -23.33 -0.30
C ASP A 2 -15.24 -22.41 0.54
N SER A 3 -14.66 -21.41 1.19
CA SER A 3 -15.37 -20.50 2.11
C SER A 3 -16.13 -19.44 1.29
N SER A 4 -17.08 -19.88 0.47
CA SER A 4 -17.89 -18.96 -0.32
C SER A 4 -18.96 -18.35 0.57
N CYS A 5 -18.86 -17.04 0.78
CA CYS A 5 -19.93 -16.21 1.33
C CYS A 5 -21.03 -16.03 0.29
N ASP A 6 -22.29 -16.05 0.72
CA ASP A 6 -23.41 -15.85 -0.19
C ASP A 6 -23.35 -14.42 -0.78
N LEU A 7 -22.88 -14.32 -2.02
CA LEU A 7 -22.59 -13.06 -2.74
C LEU A 7 -23.81 -12.17 -2.96
N ASN A 8 -25.01 -12.65 -2.60
CA ASN A 8 -26.28 -11.93 -2.71
C ASN A 8 -26.46 -10.83 -1.64
N ARG A 9 -25.58 -10.74 -0.64
CA ARG A 9 -25.55 -9.64 0.35
C ARG A 9 -24.13 -9.09 0.45
N ASP A 10 -23.89 -7.93 -0.17
CA ASP A 10 -22.63 -7.19 -0.13
C ASP A 10 -21.37 -8.01 -0.51
N SER A 11 -21.15 -8.16 -1.83
CA SER A 11 -20.07 -8.90 -2.50
C SER A 11 -18.62 -8.65 -2.02
N ASN A 12 -18.38 -7.78 -1.04
CA ASN A 12 -17.05 -7.45 -0.53
C ASN A 12 -16.84 -7.82 0.96
N ARG A 13 -17.83 -8.44 1.62
CA ARG A 13 -17.72 -8.86 3.03
C ARG A 13 -17.38 -10.35 3.15
N GLY A 14 -16.50 -10.67 4.11
CA GLY A 14 -16.28 -12.05 4.56
C GLY A 14 -17.42 -12.55 5.47
N CYS A 15 -17.33 -13.82 5.88
CA CYS A 15 -18.31 -14.48 6.76
C CYS A 15 -17.66 -14.92 8.07
N GLU A 16 -18.47 -15.06 9.11
CA GLU A 16 -18.07 -15.64 10.38
C GLU A 16 -17.64 -17.11 10.19
N ASP A 17 -16.58 -17.54 10.87
CA ASP A 17 -16.09 -18.92 10.81
C ASP A 17 -17.20 -19.93 11.13
N GLY A 18 -17.45 -20.85 10.19
CA GLY A 18 -18.52 -21.86 10.32
C GLY A 18 -19.92 -21.37 9.99
N SER A 19 -20.09 -20.16 9.42
CA SER A 19 -21.36 -19.62 8.96
C SER A 19 -21.28 -19.10 7.52
N GLN A 20 -22.35 -19.24 6.75
CA GLN A 20 -22.49 -18.65 5.41
C GLN A 20 -23.44 -17.45 5.38
N ASP A 21 -24.23 -17.25 6.44
CA ASP A 21 -25.30 -16.25 6.50
C ASP A 21 -24.96 -15.04 7.37
N LYS A 22 -23.88 -15.15 8.16
CA LYS A 22 -23.44 -14.09 9.05
C LYS A 22 -22.25 -13.35 8.46
N CYS A 23 -22.50 -12.15 7.99
CA CYS A 23 -21.49 -11.28 7.43
C CYS A 23 -20.59 -10.69 8.54
N CYS A 24 -19.31 -10.54 8.20
CA CYS A 24 -18.37 -9.78 9.00
C CYS A 24 -18.62 -8.27 8.88
N ASP A 25 -17.93 -7.51 9.73
CA ASP A 25 -17.86 -6.06 9.58
C ASP A 25 -17.32 -5.72 8.18
N LYS A 26 -17.79 -4.59 7.61
CA LYS A 26 -17.38 -4.12 6.28
C LYS A 26 -15.87 -3.84 6.18
N GLU A 27 -15.20 -3.56 7.29
CA GLU A 27 -13.75 -3.34 7.34
C GLU A 27 -12.95 -4.64 7.50
N CYS A 28 -13.61 -5.80 7.62
CA CYS A 28 -12.96 -7.09 7.63
C CYS A 28 -12.60 -7.56 6.21
N LEU A 29 -11.49 -8.28 6.08
CA LEU A 29 -11.04 -8.95 4.86
C LEU A 29 -10.84 -10.44 5.13
N GLY A 30 -11.42 -11.30 4.29
CA GLY A 30 -11.21 -12.75 4.29
C GLY A 30 -11.98 -13.55 5.36
N GLY A 31 -12.61 -12.91 6.35
CA GLY A 31 -13.44 -13.56 7.36
C GLY A 31 -13.31 -12.95 8.76
N CYS A 32 -14.03 -13.52 9.72
CA CYS A 32 -14.02 -13.09 11.11
C CYS A 32 -14.39 -14.22 12.07
N THR A 33 -13.94 -14.10 13.31
CA THR A 33 -14.34 -15.00 14.40
C THR A 33 -15.67 -14.61 15.03
N ARG A 34 -16.15 -13.40 14.75
CA ARG A 34 -17.45 -12.89 15.18
C ARG A 34 -18.04 -11.94 14.15
N ALA A 35 -19.29 -12.19 13.77
CA ALA A 35 -20.05 -11.39 12.83
C ALA A 35 -20.21 -9.92 13.29
N ASP A 36 -20.28 -9.03 12.31
CA ASP A 36 -20.52 -7.58 12.48
C ASP A 36 -19.67 -6.92 13.59
N SER A 37 -18.41 -7.35 13.73
CA SER A 37 -17.50 -6.81 14.72
C SER A 37 -16.14 -6.47 14.11
N PRO A 38 -15.73 -5.19 14.12
CA PRO A 38 -14.46 -4.76 13.53
C PRO A 38 -13.25 -5.23 14.34
N HIS A 39 -13.44 -5.74 15.57
CA HIS A 39 -12.36 -6.27 16.42
C HIS A 39 -12.03 -7.75 16.13
N HIS A 40 -12.95 -8.47 15.49
CA HIS A 40 -12.88 -9.92 15.35
C HIS A 40 -12.57 -10.35 13.92
N CYS A 41 -12.11 -9.42 13.09
CA CYS A 41 -11.66 -9.71 11.73
C CYS A 41 -10.36 -10.53 11.73
N ASN A 42 -10.28 -11.49 10.81
CA ASN A 42 -9.04 -12.23 10.55
C ASN A 42 -7.97 -11.30 9.94
N ALA A 43 -8.39 -10.41 9.03
CA ALA A 43 -7.58 -9.31 8.51
C ALA A 43 -8.45 -8.06 8.31
N CYS A 44 -7.81 -6.88 8.24
CA CYS A 44 -8.50 -5.63 7.93
C CYS A 44 -8.39 -5.32 6.43
N GLN A 45 -9.46 -4.81 5.83
CA GLN A 45 -9.44 -4.30 4.46
C GLN A 45 -8.53 -3.06 4.34
N HIS A 46 -8.55 -2.21 5.37
CA HIS A 46 -7.79 -0.96 5.42
C HIS A 46 -6.78 -0.98 6.58
N PHE A 47 -7.12 -0.42 7.74
CA PHE A 47 -6.15 -0.23 8.83
C PHE A 47 -6.54 -0.99 10.09
N ARG A 48 -5.53 -1.55 10.76
CA ARG A 48 -5.65 -2.03 12.14
C ARG A 48 -5.15 -0.97 13.12
N ILE A 49 -5.95 -0.65 14.13
CA ILE A 49 -5.56 0.21 15.25
C ILE A 49 -5.08 -0.62 16.45
N GLY A 50 -4.42 0.01 17.43
CA GLY A 50 -3.74 -0.67 18.54
C GLY A 50 -4.62 -1.59 19.40
N ASN A 51 -5.93 -1.33 19.49
CA ASN A 51 -6.90 -2.18 20.20
C ASN A 51 -7.40 -3.38 19.35
N GLY A 52 -6.82 -3.58 18.18
CA GLY A 52 -7.14 -4.66 17.25
C GLY A 52 -8.32 -4.40 16.32
N SER A 53 -9.02 -3.26 16.42
CA SER A 53 -10.15 -2.92 15.53
C SER A 53 -9.69 -2.59 14.11
N CYS A 54 -10.51 -2.94 13.12
CA CYS A 54 -10.36 -2.52 11.74
C CYS A 54 -11.12 -1.21 11.48
N VAL A 55 -10.46 -0.26 10.81
CA VAL A 55 -11.02 1.05 10.49
C VAL A 55 -10.67 1.46 9.06
N ALA A 56 -11.58 2.18 8.41
CA ALA A 56 -11.37 2.68 7.04
C ALA A 56 -10.25 3.74 6.95
N THR A 57 -10.11 4.56 7.99
CA THR A 57 -9.13 5.65 8.07
C THR A 57 -8.58 5.74 9.49
N CYS A 58 -7.32 6.15 9.64
CA CYS A 58 -6.75 6.35 10.97
C CYS A 58 -7.45 7.48 11.74
N PRO A 59 -7.83 7.24 13.01
CA PRO A 59 -8.36 8.27 13.89
C PRO A 59 -7.39 9.47 14.07
N PRO A 60 -7.90 10.64 14.47
CA PRO A 60 -7.06 11.79 14.81
C PRO A 60 -5.98 11.42 15.83
N GLY A 61 -4.76 11.89 15.60
CA GLY A 61 -3.60 11.58 16.43
C GLY A 61 -2.81 10.34 15.98
N LEU A 62 -3.38 9.49 15.12
CA LEU A 62 -2.67 8.36 14.53
C LEU A 62 -2.26 8.65 13.08
N LYS A 63 -1.22 7.95 12.63
CA LYS A 63 -0.61 8.02 11.32
C LYS A 63 -0.82 6.72 10.56
N GLU A 64 -1.12 6.83 9.27
CA GLU A 64 -1.19 5.70 8.36
C GLU A 64 0.21 5.16 8.06
N VAL A 65 0.47 3.88 8.34
CA VAL A 65 1.74 3.22 8.05
C VAL A 65 1.52 2.07 7.06
N GLU A 66 2.23 2.13 5.93
CA GLU A 66 2.22 1.12 4.86
C GLU A 66 0.83 0.73 4.32
N LYS A 67 -0.22 1.52 4.62
CA LYS A 67 -1.63 1.26 4.28
C LYS A 67 -2.29 0.07 5.01
N PHE A 68 -1.71 -0.40 6.12
CA PHE A 68 -2.25 -1.56 6.84
C PHE A 68 -2.47 -1.33 8.34
N ILE A 69 -1.75 -0.37 8.95
CA ILE A 69 -1.84 -0.10 10.39
C ILE A 69 -1.86 1.39 10.69
N CYS A 70 -2.44 1.74 11.82
CA CYS A 70 -2.36 3.08 12.40
C CYS A 70 -1.41 3.08 13.59
N LYS A 71 -0.48 4.03 13.65
CA LYS A 71 0.46 4.21 14.77
C LYS A 71 0.47 5.65 15.25
N GLU A 72 0.86 5.90 16.49
CA GLU A 72 0.98 7.27 17.02
C GLU A 72 2.09 8.06 16.30
N GLU A 73 3.19 7.37 15.95
CA GLU A 73 4.34 7.96 15.28
C GLU A 73 4.77 7.13 14.08
N CYS A 74 5.40 7.79 13.11
CA CYS A 74 6.03 7.11 11.99
C CYS A 74 7.27 6.34 12.49
N PRO A 75 7.39 5.03 12.17
CA PRO A 75 8.58 4.26 12.49
C PRO A 75 9.83 4.89 11.87
N ASP A 76 10.99 4.80 12.54
CA ASP A 76 12.23 5.41 12.06
C ASP A 76 12.67 4.92 10.67
N ASP A 77 12.33 3.69 10.30
CA ASP A 77 12.60 3.05 9.00
C ASP A 77 11.62 3.45 7.88
N VAL A 78 10.48 4.04 8.24
CA VAL A 78 9.42 4.55 7.34
C VAL A 78 9.25 6.08 7.52
N GLY A 79 10.29 6.71 8.10
CA GLY A 79 10.24 7.91 8.95
C GLY A 79 10.08 9.26 8.28
N LEU A 80 9.20 9.38 7.29
CA LEU A 80 8.81 10.68 6.72
C LEU A 80 7.29 10.84 6.76
N GLU A 81 6.81 11.83 7.53
CA GLU A 81 5.39 12.12 7.64
C GLU A 81 4.94 13.18 6.60
N VAL A 82 3.85 12.88 5.89
CA VAL A 82 3.08 13.87 5.10
C VAL A 82 1.60 13.66 5.38
N ASN A 83 0.92 14.71 5.88
CA ASN A 83 -0.54 14.74 6.09
C ASN A 83 -1.07 13.52 6.87
N GLY A 84 -0.42 13.13 7.96
CA GLY A 84 -0.84 11.97 8.76
C GLY A 84 -0.52 10.60 8.13
N LYS A 85 0.32 10.54 7.11
CA LYS A 85 0.75 9.29 6.46
C LYS A 85 2.27 9.18 6.48
N CYS A 86 2.78 7.98 6.73
CA CYS A 86 4.19 7.68 6.80
C CYS A 86 4.68 7.11 5.47
N TYR A 87 5.83 7.61 5.00
CA TYR A 87 6.44 7.22 3.75
C TYR A 87 7.91 6.85 3.93
N LYS A 88 8.34 5.75 3.30
CA LYS A 88 9.79 5.41 3.22
C LYS A 88 10.60 6.45 2.44
N LYS A 89 9.95 7.18 1.53
CA LYS A 89 10.53 8.25 0.71
C LYS A 89 9.43 9.27 0.44
N CYS A 90 9.77 10.56 0.40
CA CYS A 90 8.77 11.60 0.14
C CYS A 90 7.98 11.32 -1.15
N PRO A 91 6.65 11.56 -1.13
CA PRO A 91 5.82 11.44 -2.32
C PRO A 91 6.19 12.50 -3.37
N VAL A 92 5.66 12.35 -4.58
CA VAL A 92 5.84 13.33 -5.67
C VAL A 92 5.35 14.71 -5.23
N GLY A 93 6.11 15.76 -5.58
CA GLY A 93 5.84 17.13 -5.13
C GLY A 93 6.37 17.45 -3.73
N TYR A 94 7.16 16.55 -3.13
CA TYR A 94 7.81 16.74 -1.84
C TYR A 94 9.29 16.35 -1.88
N ARG A 95 10.11 17.06 -1.11
CA ARG A 95 11.54 16.77 -0.92
C ARG A 95 11.84 16.47 0.54
N GLU A 96 12.76 15.54 0.77
CA GLU A 96 13.23 15.19 2.11
C GLU A 96 13.99 16.37 2.75
N ASN A 97 13.60 16.71 3.98
CA ASN A 97 14.26 17.66 4.85
C ASN A 97 14.35 17.07 6.26
N GLY A 98 15.42 16.32 6.54
CA GLY A 98 15.54 15.53 7.76
C GLY A 98 14.48 14.42 7.83
N LYS A 99 13.71 14.35 8.93
CA LYS A 99 12.58 13.41 9.10
C LYS A 99 11.24 13.94 8.58
N LYS A 100 11.26 14.99 7.75
CA LYS A 100 10.06 15.61 7.18
C LYS A 100 10.14 15.71 5.66
N CYS A 101 8.99 15.91 5.05
CA CYS A 101 8.85 16.17 3.63
C CYS A 101 8.31 17.58 3.43
N ASP A 102 9.10 18.43 2.78
CA ASP A 102 8.67 19.77 2.43
C ASP A 102 8.08 19.78 1.04
N LYS A 103 6.94 20.46 0.88
CA LYS A 103 6.31 20.62 -0.43
C LYS A 103 7.23 21.44 -1.33
N CYS A 104 7.34 21.03 -2.58
CA CYS A 104 8.14 21.68 -3.60
C CYS A 104 7.28 21.88 -4.86
N ASP A 105 7.46 22.99 -5.56
CA ASP A 105 6.75 23.21 -6.83
C ASP A 105 7.52 22.66 -8.04
N ASN A 106 8.81 22.31 -7.89
CA ASN A 106 9.69 21.84 -8.97
C ASN A 106 10.73 20.79 -8.52
N CYS A 107 10.39 19.85 -7.64
CA CYS A 107 11.27 18.73 -7.31
C CYS A 107 10.83 17.46 -8.04
N ALA A 108 11.11 17.42 -9.34
CA ALA A 108 10.89 16.24 -10.15
C ALA A 108 11.67 15.05 -9.58
N ARG A 109 11.00 13.91 -9.39
CA ARG A 109 11.69 12.70 -8.93
C ARG A 109 12.45 12.06 -10.08
N VAL A 110 13.78 12.11 -10.01
CA VAL A 110 14.67 11.47 -10.99
C VAL A 110 14.97 10.04 -10.56
N CYS A 111 14.72 9.09 -11.45
CA CYS A 111 15.10 7.69 -11.29
C CYS A 111 16.24 7.36 -12.24
N ILE A 112 17.16 6.53 -11.79
CA ILE A 112 18.35 6.16 -12.56
C ILE A 112 18.17 4.73 -13.03
N ALA A 113 18.25 4.51 -14.34
CA ALA A 113 18.21 3.17 -14.89
C ALA A 113 19.42 2.36 -14.41
N PRO A 114 19.27 1.06 -14.12
CA PRO A 114 20.39 0.21 -13.73
C PRO A 114 21.37 0.06 -14.90
N LYS A 115 22.66 -0.08 -14.58
CA LYS A 115 23.69 -0.41 -15.58
C LYS A 115 23.69 -1.91 -15.85
N SER A 116 23.69 -2.30 -17.13
CA SER A 116 23.83 -3.71 -17.56
C SER A 116 25.29 -4.13 -17.79
N GLY A 117 26.21 -3.15 -17.89
CA GLY A 117 27.64 -3.38 -18.03
C GLY A 117 28.44 -2.08 -17.84
N ILE A 118 29.77 -2.17 -17.85
CA ILE A 118 30.66 -1.00 -17.66
C ILE A 118 30.58 -0.03 -18.84
N PHE A 119 30.43 -0.56 -20.06
CA PHE A 119 30.40 0.21 -21.31
C PHE A 119 28.99 0.33 -21.92
N GLU A 120 27.99 -0.25 -21.27
CA GLU A 120 26.62 -0.23 -21.76
C GLU A 120 25.86 0.97 -21.20
N PRO A 121 24.97 1.60 -22.01
CA PRO A 121 24.09 2.62 -21.48
C PRO A 121 23.18 2.02 -20.39
N PRO A 122 22.85 2.76 -19.33
CA PRO A 122 21.91 2.28 -18.31
C PRO A 122 20.52 2.09 -18.93
N ILE A 123 19.95 0.90 -18.77
CA ILE A 123 18.66 0.51 -19.35
C ILE A 123 17.75 -0.05 -18.24
N GLN A 124 16.58 0.55 -18.06
CA GLN A 124 15.51 -0.01 -17.25
C GLN A 124 14.63 -0.91 -18.12
N LYS A 125 14.61 -2.21 -17.84
CA LYS A 125 13.73 -3.16 -18.52
C LYS A 125 12.42 -3.29 -17.74
N ILE A 126 11.29 -3.25 -18.44
CA ILE A 126 9.96 -3.51 -17.88
C ILE A 126 9.39 -4.74 -18.57
N LYS A 127 9.34 -5.86 -17.85
CA LYS A 127 8.70 -7.10 -18.33
C LYS A 127 7.46 -7.48 -17.53
N THR A 128 7.40 -7.02 -16.29
CA THR A 128 6.34 -7.35 -15.34
C THR A 128 5.80 -6.09 -14.66
N LEU A 129 4.63 -6.20 -14.01
CA LEU A 129 4.11 -5.14 -13.15
C LEU A 129 5.10 -4.79 -12.04
N SER A 130 5.81 -5.78 -11.49
CA SER A 130 6.85 -5.58 -10.47
C SER A 130 8.02 -4.72 -10.98
N ASP A 131 8.39 -4.83 -12.26
CA ASP A 131 9.41 -3.96 -12.84
C ASP A 131 8.92 -2.53 -12.99
N SER A 132 7.67 -2.36 -13.43
CA SER A 132 7.05 -1.03 -13.52
C SER A 132 6.91 -0.34 -12.15
N ALA A 133 6.67 -1.12 -11.09
CA ALA A 133 6.54 -0.60 -9.73
C ALA A 133 7.82 0.07 -9.21
N LYS A 134 9.00 -0.30 -9.74
CA LYS A 134 10.28 0.34 -9.42
C LYS A 134 10.36 1.80 -9.91
N LEU A 135 9.59 2.13 -10.94
CA LEU A 135 9.49 3.49 -11.49
C LEU A 135 8.32 4.29 -10.90
N LYS A 136 7.62 3.76 -9.89
CA LYS A 136 6.45 4.43 -9.32
C LYS A 136 6.83 5.78 -8.72
N GLY A 137 6.19 6.84 -9.24
CA GLY A 137 6.42 8.22 -8.83
C GLY A 137 7.71 8.84 -9.38
N CYS A 138 8.38 8.22 -10.34
CA CYS A 138 9.44 8.87 -11.12
C CYS A 138 8.81 9.80 -12.16
N GLU A 139 9.32 11.02 -12.30
CA GLU A 139 8.93 11.96 -13.35
C GLU A 139 9.97 12.01 -14.47
N ILE A 140 11.24 11.82 -14.13
CA ILE A 140 12.36 11.80 -15.07
C ILE A 140 13.10 10.47 -14.91
N LEU A 141 13.38 9.80 -16.02
CA LEU A 141 14.28 8.65 -16.06
C LEU A 141 15.61 9.07 -16.67
N ASN A 142 16.70 8.91 -15.91
CA ASN A 142 18.05 9.08 -16.42
C ASN A 142 18.57 7.73 -16.92
N GLY A 143 18.51 7.55 -18.25
CA GLY A 143 18.88 6.34 -18.95
C GLY A 143 17.82 5.95 -19.98
N ASN A 144 17.92 4.73 -20.48
CA ASN A 144 17.02 4.20 -21.50
C ASN A 144 15.93 3.33 -20.86
N LEU A 145 14.77 3.27 -21.52
CA LEU A 145 13.65 2.44 -21.11
C LEU A 145 13.37 1.40 -22.20
N GLU A 146 13.34 0.12 -21.83
CA GLU A 146 12.98 -1.00 -22.70
C GLU A 146 11.73 -1.66 -22.14
N ILE A 147 10.62 -1.62 -22.88
CA ILE A 147 9.34 -2.20 -22.45
C ILE A 147 9.06 -3.43 -23.30
N GLU A 148 8.89 -4.57 -22.64
CA GLU A 148 8.54 -5.84 -23.28
C GLU A 148 7.39 -6.48 -22.53
N MET A 149 6.16 -6.27 -23.01
CA MET A 149 4.98 -6.90 -22.43
C MET A 149 4.66 -8.19 -23.17
N ARG A 150 4.64 -9.30 -22.44
CA ARG A 150 4.17 -10.59 -22.96
C ARG A 150 2.90 -10.96 -22.24
N ASN A 151 1.88 -11.39 -22.98
CA ASN A 151 0.72 -12.02 -22.38
C ASN A 151 1.17 -13.41 -21.93
N VAL A 152 1.15 -13.67 -20.62
CA VAL A 152 1.36 -15.03 -20.10
C VAL A 152 -0.02 -15.69 -20.13
N PRO A 153 -0.27 -16.64 -21.05
CA PRO A 153 -1.55 -17.35 -21.12
C PRO A 153 -1.79 -18.23 -19.89
#